data_AF-A0A7S2GPK8-F1
#
_entry.id   AF-A0A7S2GPK8-F1
#
_cell.length_a   1.000
_cell.length_b   1.000
_cell.length_c   1.000
_cell.angle_alpha   90.00
_cell.angle_beta   90.00
_cell.angle_gamma   90.00
#
_symmetry.space_group_name_H-M   'P 1'
#
loop_
_entity.id
_entity.type
_entity.pdbx_description
1 polymer ?
#
loop_
_entity_poly.entity_id
_entity_poly.type
_entity_poly.pdbx_seq_one_letter_code
_entity_poly.pdbx_strand_id
1 'polypeptide(L)'
;KRPLTRELLLHPFLRECSLQSTEEDSVNEDGDGSETARYELDEIINVVHDFFLRLWRKQAKAGMSPTIPNFHRAKIRNLAQQLGIGFNKVRLRFGNLTRRLRDDAEQLWSQIDADSTVHVGSRDS
;
A
#
# COMPACT_ATOMS: atom_id res chain seq x y z
N LYS A 1 -21.80 38.97 8.13
CA LYS A 1 -22.25 37.61 8.50
C LYS A 1 -21.54 36.63 7.56
N ARG A 2 -20.84 35.61 8.07
CA ARG A 2 -20.16 34.62 7.22
C ARG A 2 -21.22 33.65 6.65
N PRO A 3 -21.18 33.31 5.35
CA PRO A 3 -22.14 32.38 4.77
C PRO A 3 -21.95 30.98 5.36
N LEU A 4 -23.06 30.28 5.55
CA LEU A 4 -23.06 28.89 6.02
C LEU A 4 -22.61 27.96 4.89
N THR A 5 -21.93 26.86 5.21
CA THR A 5 -21.37 25.92 4.24
C THR A 5 -22.39 25.43 3.20
N ARG A 6 -23.66 25.30 3.61
CA ARG A 6 -24.78 24.92 2.73
C ARG A 6 -25.07 25.95 1.63
N GLU A 7 -24.80 27.22 1.87
CA GLU A 7 -25.02 28.31 0.92
C GLU A 7 -23.88 28.37 -0.10
N LEU A 8 -22.66 27.99 0.31
CA LEU A 8 -21.53 27.87 -0.60
C LEU A 8 -21.76 26.76 -1.64
N LEU A 9 -22.36 25.63 -1.24
CA LEU A 9 -22.63 24.50 -2.14
C LEU A 9 -23.67 24.81 -3.24
N LEU A 10 -24.41 25.92 -3.14
CA LEU A 10 -25.35 26.37 -4.16
C LEU A 10 -24.69 27.27 -5.23
N HIS A 11 -23.40 27.57 -5.09
CA HIS A 11 -22.70 28.44 -6.02
C HIS A 11 -22.50 27.75 -7.37
N PRO A 12 -22.81 28.39 -8.52
CA PRO A 12 -22.71 27.78 -9.85
C PRO A 12 -21.34 27.16 -10.13
N PHE A 13 -20.27 27.84 -9.70
CA PHE A 13 -18.88 27.36 -9.81
C PHE A 13 -18.65 25.99 -9.14
N LEU A 14 -19.24 25.75 -7.96
CA LEU A 14 -19.09 24.48 -7.23
C LEU A 14 -19.97 23.37 -7.84
N ARG A 15 -21.07 23.73 -8.50
CA ARG A 15 -21.87 22.80 -9.31
C ARG A 15 -21.09 22.29 -10.53
N GLU A 16 -20.37 23.18 -11.22
CA GLU A 16 -19.52 22.81 -12.35
C GLU A 16 -18.33 21.93 -11.93
N CYS A 17 -17.70 22.22 -10.78
CA CYS A 17 -16.68 21.33 -10.20
C CYS A 17 -17.25 19.95 -9.79
N SER A 18 -18.51 19.90 -9.33
CA SER A 18 -19.16 18.62 -8.99
C SER A 18 -19.49 17.79 -10.22
N LEU A 19 -19.75 18.42 -11.37
CA LEU A 19 -20.03 17.72 -12.64
C LEU A 19 -18.77 17.17 -13.31
N GLN A 20 -17.58 17.72 -13.00
CA GLN A 20 -16.29 17.12 -13.40
C GLN A 20 -15.89 15.90 -12.57
N SER A 21 -16.57 15.59 -11.45
CA SER A 21 -16.32 14.36 -10.67
C SER A 21 -17.18 13.16 -11.09
N THR A 22 -17.82 13.26 -12.26
CA THR A 22 -18.50 12.13 -12.92
C THR A 22 -17.78 11.82 -14.23
N GLU A 23 -16.46 11.67 -14.17
CA GLU A 23 -15.78 10.90 -15.22
C GLU A 23 -16.17 9.45 -15.04
N GLU A 24 -17.19 9.11 -15.83
CA GLU A 24 -17.51 7.78 -16.29
C GLU A 24 -16.26 6.91 -16.40
N ASP A 25 -16.43 5.71 -15.89
CA ASP A 25 -15.68 4.47 -15.96
C ASP A 25 -15.23 4.11 -17.40
N SER A 26 -14.50 5.02 -18.03
CA SER A 26 -14.15 4.99 -19.44
C SER A 26 -12.75 4.43 -19.59
N VAL A 27 -12.73 3.21 -20.11
CA VAL A 27 -11.58 2.50 -20.67
C VAL A 27 -10.51 2.16 -19.62
N ASN A 28 -10.76 1.07 -18.88
CA ASN A 28 -9.63 0.20 -18.52
C ASN A 28 -9.09 -0.38 -19.84
N GLU A 29 -8.28 0.40 -20.55
CA GLU A 29 -7.39 -0.18 -21.53
C GLU A 29 -6.58 -1.23 -20.78
N ASP A 30 -6.68 -2.49 -21.23
CA ASP A 30 -5.74 -3.55 -20.89
C ASP A 30 -4.36 -3.24 -21.49
N GLY A 31 -3.88 -2.01 -21.27
CA GLY A 31 -2.53 -1.60 -21.52
C GLY A 31 -1.63 -2.53 -20.73
N ASP A 32 -0.95 -3.41 -21.46
CA ASP A 32 0.02 -4.33 -20.90
C ASP A 32 1.24 -3.57 -20.34
N GLY A 33 1.31 -2.26 -20.58
CA GLY A 33 2.46 -1.42 -20.29
C GLY A 33 3.62 -1.80 -21.20
N SER A 34 4.59 -0.90 -21.33
CA SER A 34 5.87 -1.25 -21.91
C SER A 34 6.58 -2.29 -21.03
N GLU A 35 7.49 -3.06 -21.61
CA GLU A 35 8.34 -3.97 -20.83
C GLU A 35 9.07 -3.21 -19.72
N THR A 36 9.60 -2.03 -20.03
CA THR A 36 10.22 -1.10 -19.06
C THR A 36 9.28 -0.77 -17.90
N ALA A 37 8.01 -0.43 -18.17
CA ALA A 37 7.05 -0.10 -17.12
C ALA A 37 6.79 -1.28 -16.18
N ARG A 38 6.77 -2.52 -16.71
CA ARG A 38 6.62 -3.73 -15.88
C ARG A 38 7.83 -3.95 -14.99
N TYR A 39 9.04 -3.74 -15.51
CA TYR A 39 10.27 -3.81 -14.71
C TYR A 39 10.29 -2.73 -13.61
N GLU A 40 9.90 -1.50 -13.93
CA GLU A 40 9.81 -0.42 -12.95
C GLU A 40 8.77 -0.73 -11.86
N LEU A 41 7.61 -1.28 -12.24
CA LEU A 41 6.62 -1.73 -11.26
C LEU A 41 7.22 -2.78 -10.31
N ASP A 42 7.99 -3.72 -10.83
CA ASP A 42 8.62 -4.77 -10.04
C ASP A 42 9.70 -4.24 -9.11
N GLU A 43 10.50 -3.28 -9.58
CA GLU A 43 11.46 -2.57 -8.76
C GLU A 43 10.77 -1.82 -7.62
N ILE A 44 9.69 -1.09 -7.91
CA ILE A 44 8.88 -0.39 -6.89
C ILE A 44 8.35 -1.39 -5.86
N ILE A 45 7.80 -2.52 -6.29
CA ILE A 45 7.29 -3.56 -5.38
C ILE A 45 8.40 -4.09 -4.47
N ASN A 46 9.60 -4.35 -5.00
CA ASN A 46 10.74 -4.83 -4.23
C ASN A 46 11.24 -3.77 -3.23
N VAL A 47 11.34 -2.50 -3.64
CA VAL A 47 11.76 -1.40 -2.76
C VAL A 47 10.77 -1.21 -1.61
N VAL A 48 9.46 -1.27 -1.90
CA VAL A 48 8.42 -1.18 -0.86
C VAL A 48 8.51 -2.37 0.09
N HIS A 49 8.68 -3.58 -0.44
CA HIS A 49 8.84 -4.81 0.36
C HIS A 49 10.03 -4.71 1.33
N ASP A 50 11.21 -4.37 0.80
CA ASP A 50 12.44 -4.20 1.59
C ASP A 50 12.31 -3.14 2.68
N PHE A 51 11.64 -2.03 2.37
CA PHE A 51 11.39 -0.97 3.34
C PHE A 51 10.59 -1.49 4.55
N PHE A 52 9.50 -2.21 4.31
CA PHE A 52 8.67 -2.76 5.39
C PHE A 52 9.38 -3.85 6.18
N LEU A 53 10.13 -4.74 5.53
CA LEU A 53 10.93 -5.74 6.23
C LEU A 53 11.97 -5.10 7.16
N ARG A 54 12.67 -4.07 6.68
CA ARG A 54 13.64 -3.33 7.51
C ARG A 54 12.96 -2.62 8.68
N LEU A 55 11.79 -2.03 8.45
CA LEU A 55 11.00 -1.38 9.50
C LEU A 55 10.57 -2.39 10.57
N TRP A 56 10.03 -3.54 10.17
CA TRP A 56 9.55 -4.57 11.10
C TRP A 56 10.67 -5.25 11.87
N ARG A 57 11.84 -5.48 11.24
CA ARG A 57 13.03 -5.94 11.98
C ARG A 57 13.46 -4.95 13.08
N LYS A 58 13.23 -3.65 12.88
CA LYS A 58 13.48 -2.64 13.93
C LYS A 58 12.38 -2.66 14.99
N GLN A 59 11.11 -2.79 14.60
CA GLN A 59 9.98 -2.88 15.53
C GLN A 59 10.04 -4.14 16.40
N ALA A 60 10.40 -5.28 15.82
CA ALA A 60 10.71 -6.54 16.49
C ALA A 60 11.66 -6.36 17.67
N LYS A 61 12.82 -5.75 17.40
CA LYS A 61 13.85 -5.47 18.43
C LYS A 61 13.36 -4.54 19.54
N ALA A 62 12.34 -3.75 19.26
CA ALA A 62 11.71 -2.84 20.23
C ALA A 62 10.44 -3.43 20.87
N GLY A 63 10.10 -4.70 20.62
CA GLY A 63 8.89 -5.34 21.15
C GLY A 63 7.58 -4.81 20.58
N MET A 64 7.61 -4.12 19.43
CA MET A 64 6.43 -3.54 18.79
C MET A 64 5.90 -4.44 17.67
N SER A 65 4.60 -4.67 17.62
CA SER A 65 3.95 -5.44 16.56
C SER A 65 4.07 -4.79 15.17
N PRO A 66 4.17 -5.58 14.09
CA PRO A 66 4.34 -5.05 12.74
C PRO A 66 3.04 -4.43 12.26
N THR A 67 3.11 -3.22 11.71
CA THR A 67 1.96 -2.58 11.07
C THR A 67 1.87 -3.00 9.60
N ILE A 68 0.83 -3.75 9.25
CA ILE A 68 0.56 -4.15 7.86
C ILE A 68 0.13 -2.91 7.06
N PRO A 69 0.81 -2.57 5.95
CA PRO A 69 0.45 -1.41 5.17
C PRO A 69 -0.89 -1.57 4.48
N ASN A 70 -1.68 -0.49 4.49
CA ASN A 70 -2.86 -0.35 3.65
C ASN A 70 -2.52 0.58 2.48
N PHE A 71 -2.39 0.01 1.28
CA PHE A 71 -2.10 0.77 0.08
C PHE A 71 -3.37 1.48 -0.41
N HIS A 72 -3.45 2.79 -0.19
CA HIS A 72 -4.60 3.60 -0.62
C HIS A 72 -4.85 3.49 -2.13
N ARG A 73 -6.11 3.21 -2.49
CA ARG A 73 -6.56 3.05 -3.88
C ARG A 73 -6.16 4.21 -4.79
N ALA A 74 -6.23 5.45 -4.30
CA ALA A 74 -5.85 6.64 -5.06
C ALA A 74 -4.37 6.63 -5.45
N LYS A 75 -3.48 6.20 -4.55
CA LYS A 75 -2.03 6.10 -4.85
C LYS A 75 -1.75 5.01 -5.89
N ILE A 76 -2.43 3.87 -5.78
CA ILE A 76 -2.32 2.78 -6.77
C ILE A 76 -2.80 3.24 -8.15
N ARG A 77 -3.89 4.02 -8.21
CA ARG A 77 -4.39 4.59 -9.46
C ARG A 77 -3.39 5.56 -10.08
N ASN A 78 -2.83 6.47 -9.28
CA ASN A 78 -1.84 7.43 -9.77
C ASN A 78 -0.59 6.72 -10.29
N LEU A 79 -0.13 5.67 -9.60
CA LEU A 79 1.01 4.87 -10.06
C LEU A 79 0.72 4.15 -11.38
N ALA A 80 -0.48 3.57 -11.51
CA ALA A 80 -0.92 2.94 -12.75
C ALA A 80 -0.90 3.92 -13.94
N GLN A 81 -1.39 5.14 -13.72
CA GLN A 81 -1.33 6.22 -14.72
C GLN A 81 0.11 6.63 -15.05
N GLN A 82 0.98 6.77 -14.05
CA GLN A 82 2.39 7.16 -14.25
C GLN A 82 3.17 6.14 -15.07
N LEU A 83 2.92 4.84 -14.84
CA LEU A 83 3.61 3.77 -15.55
C LEU A 83 2.93 3.38 -16.88
N GLY A 84 1.74 3.92 -17.18
CA GLY A 84 0.95 3.49 -18.33
C GLY A 84 0.54 2.01 -18.27
N ILE A 85 0.32 1.49 -17.05
CA ILE A 85 -0.08 0.09 -16.81
C ILE A 85 -1.55 0.08 -16.37
N GLY A 86 -2.32 -0.91 -16.82
CA GLY A 86 -3.69 -1.10 -16.36
C GLY A 86 -3.82 -1.17 -14.82
N PHE A 87 -4.74 -0.39 -14.26
CA PHE A 87 -4.94 -0.27 -12.81
C PHE A 87 -5.12 -1.63 -12.11
N ASN A 88 -5.86 -2.56 -12.75
CA ASN A 88 -6.10 -3.89 -12.19
C ASN A 88 -4.80 -4.70 -12.01
N LYS A 89 -3.83 -4.54 -12.91
CA LYS A 89 -2.53 -5.22 -12.84
C LYS A 89 -1.72 -4.68 -11.67
N VAL A 90 -1.60 -3.35 -11.56
CA VAL A 90 -0.92 -2.70 -10.43
C VAL A 90 -1.59 -3.07 -9.10
N ARG A 91 -2.92 -3.01 -9.04
CA ARG A 91 -3.70 -3.43 -7.86
C ARG A 91 -3.42 -4.88 -7.47
N LEU A 92 -3.35 -5.79 -8.44
CA LEU A 92 -3.04 -7.19 -8.18
C LEU A 92 -1.63 -7.36 -7.62
N ARG A 93 -0.62 -6.66 -8.16
CA ARG A 93 0.76 -6.68 -7.65
C ARG A 93 0.84 -6.20 -6.20
N PHE A 94 0.20 -5.07 -5.87
CA PHE A 94 0.16 -4.58 -4.48
C PHE A 94 -0.65 -5.50 -3.54
N GLY A 95 -1.70 -6.15 -4.05
CA GLY A 95 -2.44 -7.17 -3.30
C GLY A 95 -1.56 -8.40 -2.97
N ASN A 96 -0.76 -8.87 -3.92
CA ASN A 96 0.19 -9.96 -3.70
C ASN A 96 1.32 -9.55 -2.77
N LEU A 97 1.84 -8.32 -2.91
CA LEU A 97 2.82 -7.73 -1.99
C LEU A 97 2.30 -7.71 -0.55
N THR A 98 1.04 -7.34 -0.34
CA THR A 98 0.42 -7.31 0.99
C THR A 98 0.34 -8.70 1.61
N ARG A 99 0.02 -9.73 0.81
CA ARG A 99 0.04 -11.13 1.27
C ARG A 99 1.45 -11.58 1.64
N ARG A 100 2.42 -11.37 0.76
CA ARG A 100 3.83 -11.69 1.02
C ARG A 100 4.36 -11.02 2.29
N LEU A 101 4.04 -9.75 2.47
CA LEU A 101 4.38 -9.00 3.68
C LEU A 101 3.72 -9.60 4.93
N ARG A 102 2.48 -10.07 4.86
CA ARG A 102 1.84 -10.76 5.99
C ARG A 102 2.59 -12.06 6.34
N ASP A 103 2.88 -12.88 5.33
CA ASP A 103 3.57 -14.16 5.53
C ASP A 103 4.97 -13.93 6.16
N ASP A 104 5.70 -12.92 5.67
CA ASP A 104 7.01 -12.56 6.22
C ASP A 104 6.92 -12.01 7.66
N ALA A 105 5.85 -11.27 8.00
CA ALA A 105 5.62 -10.79 9.35
C ALA A 105 5.37 -11.95 10.33
N GLU A 106 4.55 -12.92 9.93
CA GLU A 106 4.27 -14.14 10.72
C GLU A 106 5.53 -14.97 10.93
N GLN A 107 6.36 -15.12 9.90
CA GLN A 107 7.65 -15.82 10.01
C GLN A 107 8.63 -15.11 10.95
N LEU A 108 8.77 -13.79 10.80
CA LEU A 108 9.65 -13.00 11.68
C LEU A 108 9.25 -13.13 13.15
N TRP A 109 7.95 -13.16 13.45
CA TRP A 109 7.45 -13.23 14.83
C TRP A 109 7.58 -14.63 15.41
N SER A 110 7.31 -15.66 14.60
CA SER A 110 7.57 -17.05 14.98
C SER A 110 9.04 -17.28 15.35
N GLN A 111 9.98 -16.61 14.66
CA GLN A 111 11.41 -16.69 14.99
C GLN A 111 11.76 -15.98 16.30
N ILE A 112 11.16 -14.82 16.59
CA ILE A 112 11.40 -14.06 17.83
C ILE A 112 10.86 -14.83 19.04
N ASP A 113 9.68 -15.42 18.93
CA ASP A 113 9.09 -16.24 20.00
C ASP A 113 9.93 -17.50 20.26
N ALA A 114 10.44 -18.14 19.19
CA ALA A 114 11.33 -19.29 19.31
C ALA A 114 12.65 -18.91 20.01
N ASP A 115 13.30 -17.81 19.61
CA ASP A 115 14.57 -17.37 20.20
C ASP A 115 14.41 -16.92 21.66
N SER A 116 13.28 -16.28 21.99
CA SER A 116 12.94 -15.89 23.36
C SER A 116 12.70 -17.10 24.28
N THR A 117 12.16 -18.20 23.74
CA THR A 117 11.88 -19.43 24.51
C THR A 117 13.16 -20.18 24.89
N VAL A 118 14.20 -20.13 24.06
CA VAL A 118 15.48 -20.83 24.33
C VAL A 118 16.28 -20.15 25.45
N HIS A 119 16.17 -18.83 25.59
CA HIS A 119 16.98 -18.07 26.55
C HIS A 119 16.51 -18.17 28.02
N VAL A 120 15.29 -18.69 28.27
CA VAL A 120 14.75 -18.88 29.63
C VAL A 120 15.11 -20.28 30.20
N GLY A 121 15.60 -21.21 29.37
CA GLY A 121 15.86 -22.60 29.75
C GLY A 121 17.26 -22.96 30.25
N SER A 122 18.21 -22.01 30.38
CA SER A 122 19.62 -22.32 30.73
C SER A 122 20.12 -21.66 32.02
N ARG A 123 19.25 -21.44 33.01
CA ARG A 123 19.64 -20.78 34.25
C ARG A 123 19.14 -21.52 35.49
N ASP A 124 19.50 -22.80 35.62
CA ASP A 124 19.65 -23.50 36.90
C ASP A 124 20.24 -24.90 36.66
N SER A 125 21.55 -25.05 36.87
CA SER A 125 22.26 -26.32 37.16
C SER A 125 23.60 -26.00 37.80
#